data_AF-A0A7C7UZB4-F1
#
_entry.id   AF-A0A7C7UZB4-F1
#
_cell.length_a   1.000
_cell.length_b   1.000
_cell.length_c   1.000
_cell.angle_alpha   90.00
_cell.angle_beta   90.00
_cell.angle_gamma   90.00
#
_symmetry.space_group_name_H-M   'P 1'
#
loop_
_entity.id
_entity.type
_entity.pdbx_description
1 polymer ?
#
loop_
_entity_poly.entity_id
_entity_poly.type
_entity_poly.pdbx_seq_one_letter_code
_entity_poly.pdbx_strand_id
1 'polypeptide(L)'
;MKQTAEVASKIQAEKQGSGTPHYDEIEIPAHEVGQQLSRMIQATRNLDVATGFAAEVDCPTCGQTCGVKTDLREIGSMDGPVELTENVAHCRRCRRSFFPSA
;
A
#
# COMPACT_ATOMS: atom_id res chain seq x y z
N MET A 1 -8.84 -8.08 12.09
CA MET A 1 -9.99 -7.15 12.12
C MET A 1 -10.61 -7.02 13.51
N LYS A 2 -11.25 -8.06 14.10
CA LYS A 2 -11.89 -7.94 15.43
C LYS A 2 -10.91 -7.54 16.54
N GLN A 3 -9.76 -8.21 16.64
CA GLN A 3 -8.71 -7.85 17.60
C GLN A 3 -8.18 -6.42 17.39
N THR A 4 -7.99 -6.00 16.14
CA THR A 4 -7.55 -4.64 15.80
C THR A 4 -8.55 -3.60 16.28
N ALA A 5 -9.86 -3.84 16.07
CA ALA A 5 -10.92 -2.97 16.52
C ALA A 5 -11.01 -2.91 18.06
N GLU A 6 -10.86 -4.06 18.73
CA GLU A 6 -10.84 -4.12 20.20
C GLU A 6 -9.67 -3.33 20.79
N VAL A 7 -8.48 -3.43 20.18
CA VAL A 7 -7.30 -2.66 20.62
C VAL A 7 -7.50 -1.17 20.37
N ALA A 8 -7.96 -0.77 19.18
CA ALA A 8 -8.22 0.63 18.85
C ALA A 8 -9.26 1.27 19.79
N SER A 9 -10.34 0.54 20.09
CA SER A 9 -11.37 0.97 21.03
C SER A 9 -10.83 1.18 22.45
N LYS A 10 -9.95 0.30 22.94
CA LYS A 10 -9.30 0.48 24.25
C LYS A 10 -8.41 1.72 24.29
N ILE A 11 -7.58 1.92 23.26
CA ILE A 11 -6.71 3.10 23.14
C ILE A 11 -7.55 4.39 23.13
N GLN A 12 -8.68 4.38 22.42
CA GLN A 12 -9.59 5.52 22.39
C GLN A 12 -10.23 5.78 23.75
N ALA A 13 -10.73 4.75 24.42
CA ALA A 13 -11.32 4.87 25.75
C ALA A 13 -10.31 5.44 26.78
N GLU A 14 -9.05 5.02 26.71
CA GLU A 14 -7.97 5.56 27.55
C GLU A 14 -7.73 7.06 27.29
N LYS A 15 -7.77 7.50 26.03
CA LYS A 15 -7.57 8.91 25.65
C LYS A 15 -8.76 9.80 25.98
N GLN A 16 -9.98 9.28 25.85
CA GLN A 16 -11.22 10.03 26.05
C GLN A 16 -11.43 10.43 27.52
N GLY A 17 -10.95 9.63 28.47
CA GLY A 17 -11.13 9.90 29.90
C GLY A 17 -12.55 9.59 30.40
N SER A 18 -12.99 10.26 31.45
CA SER A 18 -14.28 9.99 32.10
C SER A 18 -15.43 10.86 31.55
N GLY A 19 -16.62 10.28 31.46
CA GLY A 19 -17.84 10.95 31.01
C GLY A 19 -18.42 10.36 29.73
N THR A 20 -19.62 10.83 29.36
CA THR A 20 -20.24 10.48 28.07
C THR A 20 -19.70 11.44 27.01
N PRO A 21 -18.96 10.95 26.01
CA PRO A 21 -18.41 11.79 24.96
C PRO A 21 -19.52 12.18 23.97
N HIS A 22 -19.25 13.20 23.16
CA HIS A 22 -20.00 13.36 21.93
C HIS A 22 -19.60 12.27 20.92
N TYR A 23 -20.47 11.97 19.97
CA TYR A 23 -20.25 10.83 19.07
C TYR A 23 -19.08 11.05 18.10
N ASP A 24 -18.78 12.29 17.71
CA ASP A 24 -17.64 12.62 16.85
C ASP A 24 -16.28 12.30 17.51
N GLU A 25 -16.17 12.43 18.84
CA GLU A 25 -15.01 12.00 19.62
C GLU A 25 -14.80 10.48 19.56
N ILE A 26 -15.84 9.73 19.19
CA ILE A 26 -15.77 8.30 18.89
C ILE A 26 -15.48 8.07 17.40
N GLU A 27 -16.24 8.71 16.52
CA GLU A 27 -16.24 8.45 15.08
C GLU A 27 -14.94 8.91 14.38
N ILE A 28 -14.47 10.13 14.66
CA ILE A 28 -13.29 10.70 13.97
C ILE A 28 -12.05 9.84 14.21
N PRO A 29 -11.66 9.51 15.46
CA PRO A 29 -10.47 8.69 15.69
C PRO A 29 -10.64 7.26 15.15
N ALA A 30 -11.86 6.70 15.18
CA ALA A 30 -12.13 5.39 14.60
C ALA A 30 -11.92 5.41 13.08
N HIS A 31 -12.37 6.47 12.40
CA HIS A 31 -12.16 6.67 10.97
C HIS A 31 -10.67 6.83 10.64
N GLU A 32 -9.93 7.64 11.40
CA GLU A 32 -8.48 7.83 11.23
C GLU A 32 -7.70 6.51 11.35
N VAL A 33 -8.04 5.69 12.34
CA VAL A 33 -7.46 4.34 12.50
C VAL A 33 -7.79 3.46 11.30
N GLY A 34 -9.03 3.52 10.80
CA GLY A 34 -9.46 2.81 9.60
C GLY A 34 -8.62 3.18 8.38
N GLN A 35 -8.43 4.47 8.14
CA GLN A 35 -7.60 4.98 7.04
C GLN A 35 -6.14 4.53 7.19
N GLN A 36 -5.57 4.63 8.39
CA GLN A 36 -4.20 4.18 8.66
C GLN A 36 -4.04 2.68 8.36
N LEU A 37 -4.96 1.85 8.85
CA LEU A 37 -4.95 0.42 8.61
C LEU A 37 -5.06 0.10 7.11
N SER A 38 -5.95 0.80 6.39
CA SER A 38 -6.09 0.66 4.93
C SER A 38 -4.77 0.93 4.22
N ARG A 39 -4.10 2.05 4.54
CA ARG A 39 -2.80 2.41 3.94
C ARG A 39 -1.71 1.37 4.24
N MET A 40 -1.67 0.83 5.46
CA MET A 40 -0.72 -0.24 5.82
C MET A 40 -0.95 -1.53 5.03
N ILE A 41 -2.22 -1.91 4.83
CA ILE A 41 -2.59 -3.08 4.01
C ILE A 41 -2.15 -2.86 2.57
N GLN A 42 -2.43 -1.68 2.01
CA GLN A 42 -2.05 -1.33 0.63
C GLN A 42 -0.53 -1.40 0.44
N ALA A 43 0.25 -0.77 1.32
CA ALA A 43 1.71 -0.80 1.26
C ALA A 43 2.27 -2.24 1.36
N THR A 44 1.77 -3.02 2.32
CA THR A 44 2.17 -4.44 2.48
C THR A 44 1.86 -5.23 1.22
N ARG A 45 0.67 -5.07 0.65
CA ARG A 45 0.29 -5.81 -0.56
C ARG A 45 1.07 -5.39 -1.80
N ASN A 46 1.37 -4.12 -1.94
CA ASN A 46 2.23 -3.64 -3.02
C ASN A 46 3.62 -4.29 -2.94
N LEU A 47 4.19 -4.37 -1.73
CA LEU A 47 5.46 -5.06 -1.51
C LEU A 47 5.35 -6.56 -1.84
N ASP A 48 4.33 -7.25 -1.33
CA ASP A 48 4.11 -8.68 -1.60
C ASP A 48 4.08 -8.94 -3.11
N VAL A 49 3.33 -8.14 -3.87
CA VAL A 49 3.24 -8.22 -5.34
C VAL A 49 4.60 -7.97 -5.99
N ALA A 50 5.36 -6.99 -5.53
CA ALA A 50 6.67 -6.68 -6.08
C ALA A 50 7.72 -7.79 -5.80
N THR A 51 7.65 -8.46 -4.66
CA THR A 51 8.64 -9.51 -4.31
C THR A 51 8.50 -10.81 -5.11
N GLY A 52 7.39 -11.00 -5.83
CA GLY A 52 7.10 -12.24 -6.57
C GLY A 52 7.72 -12.36 -7.97
N PHE A 53 8.46 -11.36 -8.45
CA PHE A 53 8.95 -11.34 -9.84
C PHE A 53 10.39 -11.79 -10.01
N ALA A 54 10.68 -12.40 -11.15
CA ALA A 54 12.03 -12.73 -11.58
C ALA A 54 12.86 -11.46 -11.84
N ALA A 55 14.17 -11.56 -11.69
CA ALA A 55 15.12 -10.47 -11.97
C ALA A 55 15.16 -10.06 -13.45
N GLU A 56 14.63 -10.89 -14.34
CA GLU A 56 14.58 -10.67 -15.79
C GLU A 56 13.21 -11.07 -16.35
N VAL A 57 12.76 -10.35 -17.39
CA VAL A 57 11.49 -10.60 -18.08
C VAL A 57 11.62 -10.25 -19.57
N ASP A 58 10.91 -10.97 -20.44
CA ASP A 58 10.92 -10.67 -21.86
C ASP A 58 10.02 -9.48 -22.19
N CYS A 59 10.51 -8.60 -23.08
CA CYS A 59 9.75 -7.45 -23.54
C CYS A 59 8.49 -7.91 -24.29
N PRO A 60 7.28 -7.49 -23.89
CA PRO A 60 6.03 -7.94 -24.51
C PRO A 60 5.88 -7.50 -25.98
N THR A 61 6.71 -6.57 -26.45
CA THR A 61 6.69 -6.08 -27.84
C THR A 61 7.70 -6.77 -28.74
N CYS A 62 8.89 -7.12 -28.25
CA CYS A 62 9.98 -7.61 -29.10
C CYS A 62 10.67 -8.89 -28.61
N GLY A 63 10.26 -9.44 -27.47
CA GLY A 63 10.83 -10.66 -26.88
C GLY A 63 12.24 -10.49 -26.29
N GLN A 64 12.82 -9.29 -26.30
CA GLN A 64 14.14 -9.07 -25.70
C GLN A 64 14.05 -9.22 -24.18
N THR A 65 14.88 -10.07 -23.60
CA THR A 65 15.04 -10.18 -22.14
C THR A 65 15.57 -8.87 -21.55
N CYS A 66 14.86 -8.37 -20.55
CA CYS A 66 15.09 -7.08 -19.90
C CYS A 66 15.23 -7.30 -18.38
N GLY A 67 16.21 -6.64 -17.77
CA GLY A 67 16.34 -6.63 -16.31
C GLY A 67 15.20 -5.86 -15.65
N VAL A 68 14.70 -6.40 -14.55
CA VAL A 68 13.66 -5.82 -13.70
C VAL A 68 14.33 -5.06 -12.55
N LYS A 69 13.80 -3.88 -12.23
CA LYS A 69 14.18 -3.10 -11.05
C LYS A 69 12.96 -2.82 -10.21
N THR A 70 13.14 -2.84 -8.89
CA THR A 70 12.14 -2.36 -7.95
C THR A 70 12.28 -0.85 -7.82
N ASP A 71 11.17 -0.14 -7.98
CA ASP A 71 11.05 1.29 -7.76
C ASP A 71 10.08 1.56 -6.61
N LEU A 72 10.30 2.66 -5.89
CA LEU A 72 9.45 3.10 -4.79
C LEU A 72 8.98 4.52 -5.08
N ARG A 73 7.68 4.75 -5.00
CA ARG A 73 7.10 6.09 -5.11
C ARG A 73 5.84 6.25 -4.27
N GLU A 74 5.58 7.48 -3.87
CA GLU A 74 4.33 7.82 -3.20
C GLU A 74 3.19 8.01 -4.22
N ILE A 75 2.02 7.45 -3.91
CA ILE A 75 0.79 7.65 -4.67
C ILE A 75 -0.33 8.14 -3.76
N GLY A 76 -1.28 8.89 -4.31
CA GLY A 76 -2.50 9.26 -3.60
C GLY A 76 -3.53 8.13 -3.64
N SER A 77 -3.94 7.61 -2.49
CA SER A 77 -5.10 6.72 -2.34
C SER A 77 -6.32 7.48 -1.80
N MET A 78 -7.49 6.85 -1.79
CA MET A 78 -8.69 7.41 -1.16
C MET A 78 -8.49 7.73 0.33
N ASP A 79 -7.65 6.95 1.01
CA ASP A 79 -7.37 7.08 2.43
C ASP A 79 -6.10 7.91 2.69
N GLY A 80 -5.53 8.58 1.67
CA GLY A 80 -4.31 9.38 1.77
C GLY A 80 -3.08 8.77 1.09
N PRO A 81 -1.88 9.34 1.28
CA PRO A 81 -0.67 8.93 0.58
C PRO A 81 -0.19 7.53 1.00
N VAL A 82 0.22 6.72 0.03
CA VAL A 82 0.73 5.35 0.23
C VAL A 82 2.00 5.15 -0.57
N GLU A 83 2.98 4.46 0.01
CA GLU A 83 4.17 4.00 -0.71
C GLU A 83 3.82 2.81 -1.62
N LEU A 84 4.03 3.00 -2.93
CA LEU A 84 3.91 1.97 -3.94
C LEU A 84 5.30 1.43 -4.28
N THR A 85 5.51 0.17 -3.96
CA THR A 85 6.64 -0.63 -4.45
C THR A 85 6.20 -1.31 -5.75
N GLU A 86 6.87 -1.03 -6.86
CA GLU A 86 6.53 -1.59 -8.17
C GLU A 86 7.76 -2.11 -8.91
N ASN A 87 7.57 -3.12 -9.75
CA ASN A 87 8.64 -3.63 -10.60
C ASN A 87 8.55 -3.02 -11.98
N VAL A 88 9.66 -2.48 -12.46
CA VAL A 88 9.75 -1.81 -13.75
C VAL A 88 10.90 -2.42 -14.55
N ALA A 89 10.60 -2.78 -15.79
CA ALA A 89 11.61 -3.17 -16.78
C ALA A 89 11.68 -2.12 -17.89
N HIS A 90 12.87 -1.92 -18.45
CA HIS A 90 13.06 -1.01 -19.59
C HIS A 90 13.71 -1.74 -20.77
N CYS A 91 12.98 -1.80 -21.88
CA CYS A 91 13.50 -2.39 -23.10
C CYS A 91 14.29 -1.36 -23.90
N ARG A 92 15.61 -1.54 -24.00
CA ARG A 92 16.49 -0.66 -24.80
C ARG A 92 16.21 -0.73 -26.30
N ARG A 93 15.75 -1.88 -26.80
CA ARG A 93 15.42 -2.08 -28.22
C ARG A 93 14.16 -1.31 -28.63
N CYS A 94 13.10 -1.41 -27.83
CA CYS A 94 11.85 -0.67 -28.06
C CYS A 94 11.91 0.77 -27.51
N ARG A 95 12.90 1.09 -26.66
CA ARG A 95 13.03 2.35 -25.91
C ARG A 95 11.79 2.67 -25.09
N ARG A 96 11.22 1.67 -24.42
CA ARG A 96 9.99 1.80 -23.61
C ARG A 96 10.12 1.04 -22.30
N SER A 97 9.57 1.63 -21.25
CA SER A 97 9.39 0.96 -19.97
C SER A 97 8.07 0.19 -19.95
N PHE A 98 8.03 -0.90 -19.20
CA PHE A 98 6.85 -1.73 -18.99
C PHE A 98 6.89 -2.35 -17.61
N PHE A 99 5.72 -2.73 -17.12
CA PHE A 99 5.57 -3.49 -15.88
C PHE A 99 5.59 -4.98 -16.23
N PRO A 100 6.38 -5.81 -15.53
CA PRO A 100 6.30 -7.25 -15.67
C PRO A 100 4.88 -7.72 -15.36
N SER A 101 4.25 -8.45 -16.28
CA SER A 101 2.99 -9.14 -16.03
C SER A 101 3.31 -10.52 -15.43
N ALA A 102 2.58 -10.89 -14.37
CA ALA A 102 2.65 -12.23 -13.78
C ALA A 102 2.22 -13.32 -14.78
#